data_AF-A0A968B6B8-F1
#
_entry.id   AF-A0A968B6B8-F1
#
_cell.length_a   1.000
_cell.length_b   1.000
_cell.length_c   1.000
_cell.angle_alpha   90.00
_cell.angle_beta   90.00
_cell.angle_gamma   90.00
#
_symmetry.space_group_name_H-M   'P 1'
#
loop_
_entity.id
_entity.type
_entity.pdbx_description
1 polymer ?
#
loop_
_entity_poly.entity_id
_entity_poly.type
_entity_poly.pdbx_seq_one_letter_code
_entity_poly.pdbx_strand_id
1 'polypeptide(L)'
;MSHGGKRKGAGRPKGSTNKLTAEQVEAVQQGQSPLEYLLSVMRDREREDKDRIDAAKAAAPFVHAKLSSVEMNARVGFDHESALDELEGETDTEET
;
A
#
# COMPACT_ATOMS: atom_id res chain seq x y z
N MET A 1 -22.69 27.06 -24.92
CA MET A 1 -21.27 26.72 -25.12
C MET A 1 -20.83 25.74 -24.04
N SER A 2 -20.69 24.45 -24.36
CA SER A 2 -20.33 23.39 -23.40
C SER A 2 -18.83 23.43 -23.08
N HIS A 3 -18.47 23.88 -21.88
CA HIS A 3 -17.08 24.02 -21.43
C HIS A 3 -16.63 22.88 -20.49
N GLY A 4 -16.82 21.62 -20.87
CA GLY A 4 -16.39 20.48 -20.06
C GLY A 4 -15.89 19.31 -20.90
N GLY A 5 -14.70 18.79 -20.59
CA GLY A 5 -14.12 17.62 -21.27
C GLY A 5 -12.59 17.60 -21.22
N LYS A 6 -12.00 16.40 -21.34
CA LYS A 6 -10.54 16.19 -21.42
C LYS A 6 -9.98 16.94 -22.62
N ARG A 7 -9.09 17.91 -22.39
CA ARG A 7 -8.36 18.64 -23.43
C ARG A 7 -6.95 18.07 -23.60
N LYS A 8 -6.30 18.32 -24.74
CA LYS A 8 -4.88 18.00 -24.93
C LYS A 8 -4.08 18.78 -23.88
N GLY A 9 -3.35 18.08 -23.00
CA GLY A 9 -2.65 18.67 -21.87
C GLY A 9 -3.50 18.92 -20.62
N ALA A 10 -4.78 18.51 -20.60
CA ALA A 10 -5.59 18.58 -19.39
C ALA A 10 -5.20 17.47 -18.40
N GLY A 11 -5.24 17.82 -17.11
CA GLY A 11 -4.88 16.94 -16.02
C GLY A 11 -3.45 17.15 -15.53
N ARG A 12 -3.07 16.37 -14.52
CA ARG A 12 -1.75 16.43 -13.90
C ARG A 12 -0.72 15.77 -14.84
N PRO A 13 0.40 16.43 -15.17
CA PRO A 13 1.38 15.89 -16.10
C PRO A 13 1.93 14.54 -15.63
N LYS A 14 2.12 13.62 -16.58
CA LYS A 14 2.61 12.27 -16.31
C LYS A 14 4.00 12.35 -15.65
N GLY A 15 4.15 11.72 -14.50
CA GLY A 15 5.42 11.72 -13.74
C GLY A 15 5.61 12.91 -12.79
N SER A 16 4.63 13.81 -12.64
CA SER A 16 4.74 14.86 -11.63
C SER A 16 4.76 14.28 -10.21
N THR A 17 5.73 14.73 -9.41
CA THR A 17 5.89 14.37 -8.00
C THR A 17 4.86 15.10 -7.15
N ASN A 18 4.29 14.39 -6.17
CA ASN A 18 3.39 15.04 -5.20
C ASN A 18 4.23 16.01 -4.35
N LYS A 19 3.62 17.09 -3.83
CA LYS A 19 4.34 18.08 -3.01
C LYS A 19 5.10 17.41 -1.85
N LEU A 20 4.43 16.49 -1.16
CA LEU A 20 5.03 15.66 -0.11
C LEU A 20 6.25 14.85 -0.58
N THR A 21 6.21 14.32 -1.81
CA THR A 21 7.35 13.57 -2.37
C THR A 21 8.52 14.48 -2.72
N ALA A 22 8.25 15.71 -3.17
CA ALA A 22 9.29 16.68 -3.47
C ALA A 22 9.98 17.17 -2.18
N GLU A 23 9.22 17.49 -1.13
CA GLU A 23 9.74 17.91 0.18
C GLU A 23 10.59 16.81 0.83
N GLN A 24 10.15 15.55 0.73
CA GLN A 24 10.94 14.40 1.21
C GLN A 24 12.25 14.25 0.45
N VAL A 25 12.24 14.42 -0.88
CA VAL A 25 13.44 14.37 -1.71
C VAL A 25 14.39 15.52 -1.38
N GLU A 26 13.88 16.74 -1.17
CA GLU A 26 14.68 17.88 -0.74
C GLU A 26 15.29 17.67 0.65
N ALA A 27 14.53 17.16 1.61
CA ALA A 27 15.05 16.85 2.96
C ALA A 27 16.16 15.80 2.93
N VAL A 28 16.07 14.80 2.06
CA VAL A 28 17.13 13.82 1.81
C VAL A 28 18.35 14.46 1.15
N GLN A 29 18.15 15.44 0.25
CA GLN A 29 19.26 16.14 -0.42
C GLN A 29 19.99 17.13 0.49
N GLN A 30 19.30 17.67 1.51
CA GLN A 30 19.84 18.68 2.42
C GLN A 30 20.56 18.10 3.64
N GLY A 31 20.54 16.78 3.84
CA GLY A 31 21.21 16.15 4.98
C GLY A 31 20.87 14.68 5.17
N GLN A 32 20.81 14.26 6.43
CA GLN A 32 20.49 12.88 6.80
C GLN A 32 18.98 12.65 6.70
N SER A 33 18.58 11.66 5.91
CA SER A 33 17.18 11.26 5.83
C SER A 33 16.66 10.75 7.18
N PRO A 34 15.35 10.84 7.47
CA PRO A 34 14.79 10.29 8.70
C PRO A 34 15.13 8.81 8.91
N LEU A 35 15.16 8.02 7.84
CA LEU A 35 15.55 6.61 7.88
C LEU A 35 17.03 6.45 8.28
N GLU A 36 17.93 7.21 7.66
CA GLU A 36 19.36 7.16 8.00
C GLU A 36 19.63 7.58 9.45
N TYR A 37 18.87 8.54 9.96
CA TYR A 37 18.95 8.94 11.37
C TYR A 37 18.57 7.78 12.29
N LEU A 38 17.41 7.15 12.06
CA LEU A 38 16.98 6.00 12.86
C LEU A 38 17.96 4.83 12.78
N LEU A 39 18.52 4.56 11.59
CA LEU A 39 19.55 3.54 11.41
C LEU A 39 20.84 3.89 12.17
N SER A 40 21.22 5.16 12.27
CA SER A 40 22.38 5.60 13.04
C SER A 40 22.18 5.37 14.54
N VAL A 41 21.01 5.72 15.08
CA VAL A 41 20.66 5.50 16.50
C VAL A 41 20.61 4.01 16.83
N MET A 42 20.01 3.18 15.96
CA MET A 42 19.90 1.74 16.16
C MET A 42 21.28 1.03 16.22
N ARG A 43 22.25 1.52 15.44
CA ARG A 43 23.60 0.95 15.32
C ARG A 43 24.58 1.43 16.39
N ASP A 44 24.30 2.56 17.02
CA ASP A 44 25.13 3.11 18.09
C ASP A 44 25.07 2.21 19.33
N ARG A 45 26.24 1.76 19.81
CA ARG A 45 26.38 0.87 20.97
C ARG A 45 26.45 1.62 22.29
N GLU A 46 26.65 2.93 22.26
CA GLU A 46 26.75 3.77 23.46
C GLU A 46 25.37 4.28 23.92
N ARG A 47 24.33 4.11 23.08
CA ARG A 47 22.94 4.45 23.38
C ARG A 47 22.26 3.40 24.24
N GLU A 48 21.25 3.82 25.01
CA GLU A 48 20.40 2.90 25.77
C GLU A 48 19.65 1.95 24.81
N ASP A 49 19.51 0.69 25.21
CA ASP A 49 18.85 -0.32 24.39
C ASP A 49 17.40 0.05 24.04
N LYS A 50 16.71 0.81 24.90
CA LYS A 50 15.35 1.30 24.62
C LYS A 50 15.32 2.19 23.37
N ASP A 51 16.21 3.17 23.30
CA ASP A 51 16.30 4.09 22.16
C ASP A 51 16.62 3.32 20.87
N ARG A 52 17.51 2.34 20.96
CA ARG A 52 17.91 1.49 19.83
C ARG A 52 16.76 0.63 19.32
N ILE A 53 16.00 0.03 20.23
CA ILE A 53 14.82 -0.79 19.92
C ILE A 53 13.71 0.08 19.30
N ASP A 54 13.48 1.27 19.84
CA ASP A 54 12.45 2.16 19.32
C ASP A 54 12.81 2.72 17.94
N ALA A 55 14.09 3.03 17.71
CA ALA A 55 14.59 3.36 16.38
C ALA A 55 14.41 2.20 15.39
N ALA A 56 14.69 0.97 15.81
CA ALA A 56 14.50 -0.22 14.98
C ALA A 56 13.01 -0.43 14.60
N LYS A 57 12.09 -0.30 15.56
CA LYS A 57 10.64 -0.39 15.31
C LYS A 57 10.17 0.66 14.32
N ALA A 58 10.64 1.90 14.47
CA ALA A 58 10.28 3.01 13.59
C ALA A 58 10.84 2.83 12.17
N ALA A 59 12.02 2.24 12.02
CA ALA A 59 12.64 1.96 10.72
C ALA A 59 12.07 0.72 10.01
N ALA A 60 11.55 -0.27 10.74
CA ALA A 60 11.10 -1.55 10.20
C ALA A 60 10.11 -1.45 9.01
N PRO A 61 9.09 -0.56 8.99
CA PRO A 61 8.14 -0.46 7.88
C PRO A 61 8.76 0.00 6.55
N PHE A 62 9.92 0.67 6.60
CA PHE A 62 10.60 1.18 5.41
C PHE A 62 11.58 0.16 4.80
N VAL A 63 11.97 -0.87 5.56
CA VAL A 63 12.90 -1.93 5.12
C VAL A 63 12.18 -3.26 4.93
N HIS A 64 11.17 -3.54 5.74
CA HIS A 64 10.38 -4.76 5.72
C HIS A 64 8.96 -4.45 5.30
N ALA A 65 8.47 -5.14 4.27
CA ALA A 65 7.08 -5.03 3.85
C ALA A 65 6.16 -5.36 5.02
N LYS A 66 5.32 -4.41 5.41
CA LYS A 66 4.24 -4.65 6.37
C LYS A 66 3.14 -5.44 5.66
N LEU A 67 2.64 -6.49 6.30
CA LEU A 67 1.43 -7.16 5.83
C LEU A 67 0.29 -6.13 5.79
N SER A 68 -0.21 -5.88 4.58
CA SER A 68 -1.36 -5.02 4.31
C SER A 68 -2.62 -5.87 4.45
N SER A 69 -3.55 -5.51 5.34
CA SER A 69 -4.90 -6.08 5.27
C SER A 69 -5.61 -5.44 4.08
N VAL A 70 -5.80 -6.19 3.01
CA VAL A 70 -6.59 -5.73 1.87
C VAL A 70 -8.04 -6.12 2.14
N GLU A 71 -8.90 -5.13 2.38
CA GLU A 71 -10.35 -5.35 2.39
C GLU A 71 -10.84 -5.54 0.95
N MET A 72 -11.08 -6.79 0.56
CA MET A 72 -11.62 -7.12 -0.76
C MET A 72 -13.14 -6.97 -0.76
N ASN A 73 -13.62 -5.78 -1.13
CA ASN A 73 -15.04 -5.55 -1.41
C ASN A 73 -15.39 -6.04 -2.83
N ALA A 74 -15.38 -7.36 -3.03
CA ALA A 74 -15.85 -7.97 -4.27
C ALA A 74 -17.37 -8.15 -4.22
N ARG A 75 -18.08 -7.63 -5.23
CA ARG A 75 -19.45 -8.05 -5.48
C ARG A 75 -19.40 -9.42 -6.12
N VAL A 76 -19.74 -10.45 -5.35
CA VAL A 76 -19.93 -11.80 -5.86
C VAL A 76 -21.25 -11.79 -6.64
N GLY A 77 -21.20 -12.16 -7.91
CA GLY A 77 -22.32 -12.10 -8.85
C GLY A 77 -23.27 -13.31 -8.78
N PHE A 78 -23.03 -14.22 -7.86
CA PHE A 78 -23.82 -15.41 -7.60
C PHE A 78 -24.09 -15.48 -6.10
N ASP A 79 -25.33 -15.78 -5.74
CA ASP A 79 -25.74 -16.10 -4.39
C ASP A 79 -25.43 -17.58 -4.06
N HIS A 80 -25.34 -17.88 -2.78
CA HIS A 80 -25.02 -19.24 -2.32
C HIS A 80 -26.05 -20.26 -2.80
N GLU A 81 -27.31 -19.88 -2.77
CA GLU A 81 -28.44 -20.73 -3.13
C GLU A 81 -28.40 -21.11 -4.62
N SER A 82 -28.15 -20.16 -5.52
CA SER A 82 -28.06 -20.47 -6.95
C SER A 82 -26.87 -21.37 -7.30
N ALA A 83 -25.76 -21.26 -6.56
CA ALA A 83 -24.62 -22.15 -6.72
C ALA A 83 -24.88 -23.57 -6.16
N LEU A 84 -25.74 -23.71 -5.13
CA LEU A 84 -26.15 -25.00 -4.59
C LEU A 84 -27.12 -25.71 -5.53
N ASP A 85 -28.10 -24.98 -6.07
CA ASP A 85 -29.10 -25.52 -7.00
C ASP A 85 -28.43 -26.13 -8.25
N GLU A 86 -27.36 -25.50 -8.76
CA GLU A 86 -26.59 -26.00 -9.92
C GLU A 86 -25.85 -27.32 -9.59
N LEU A 87 -25.27 -27.42 -8.39
CA LEU A 87 -24.55 -28.63 -7.94
C LEU A 87 -25.50 -29.79 -7.64
N GLU A 88 -26.67 -29.52 -7.05
CA GLU A 88 -27.68 -30.54 -6.78
C GLU A 88 -28.30 -31.05 -8.10
N GLY A 89 -28.52 -30.16 -9.08
CA GLY A 89 -29.00 -30.55 -10.41
C GLY A 89 -28.00 -31.38 -11.23
N GLU A 90 -26.69 -31.18 -11.03
CA GLU A 90 -25.65 -32.02 -11.63
C GLU A 90 -25.64 -33.43 -11.01
N THR A 91 -25.89 -33.57 -9.70
CA THR A 91 -25.93 -34.89 -9.05
C THR A 91 -27.14 -35.75 -9.49
N ASP A 92 -28.23 -35.11 -9.92
CA ASP A 92 -29.42 -35.81 -10.42
C ASP A 92 -29.29 -36.31 -11.87
N THR A 93 -28.29 -35.84 -12.62
CA THR A 93 -28.09 -36.21 -14.03
C THR A 93 -27.05 -37.31 -14.26
N GLU A 94 -26.26 -37.67 -13.23
CA GLU A 94 -25.31 -38.79 -13.29
C GLU A 94 -25.88 -40.12 -12.76
N GLU A 95 -27.07 -40.12 -12.15
CA GLU A 95 -27.82 -41.34 -11.78
C GLU A 95 -29.02 -41.58 -12.72
N THR A 96 -28.78 -41.85 -14.01
CA THR A 96 -29.67 -42.70 -14.86
C THR A 96 -28.98 -43.20 -16.13
#